data_AF-A0A2V7UJU8-F1
#
_entry.id   AF-A0A2V7UJU8-F1
#
_cell.length_a   1.000
_cell.length_b   1.000
_cell.length_c   1.000
_cell.angle_alpha   90.00
_cell.angle_beta   90.00
_cell.angle_gamma   90.00
#
_symmetry.space_group_name_H-M   'P 1'
#
loop_
_entity.id
_entity.type
_entity.pdbx_description
1 polymer ?
#
loop_
_entity_poly.entity_id
_entity_poly.type
_entity_poly.pdbx_seq_one_letter_code
_entity_poly.pdbx_strand_id
1 'polypeptide(L)' 'MRALVASQIREVANAGMGEPDILPFWFGEPDEVTPEYIRNAAVASIAAGETFYTPNLGLPELR' A
#
# COMPACT_ATOMS: atom_id res chain seq x y z
N MET A 1 -4.16 -28.65 -9.28
CA MET A 1 -3.65 -27.27 -9.33
C MET A 1 -4.77 -26.39 -9.84
N ARG A 2 -5.17 -25.34 -9.10
CA ARG A 2 -6.27 -24.44 -9.51
C ARG A 2 -5.65 -23.26 -10.27
N ALA A 3 -6.15 -22.98 -11.47
CA ALA A 3 -5.69 -21.82 -12.24
C ALA A 3 -6.13 -20.53 -11.53
N LEU A 4 -5.27 -19.50 -11.57
CA LEU A 4 -5.66 -18.15 -11.17
C LEU A 4 -6.62 -17.60 -12.22
N VAL A 5 -7.67 -16.92 -11.75
CA VAL A 5 -8.68 -16.27 -12.60
C VAL A 5 -8.62 -14.76 -12.43
N ALA A 6 -9.21 -14.02 -13.38
CA ALA A 6 -9.28 -12.57 -13.31
C ALA A 6 -10.07 -12.11 -12.06
N SER A 7 -9.70 -10.94 -11.54
CA SER A 7 -10.38 -10.32 -10.40
C SER A 7 -11.63 -9.59 -10.87
N GLN A 8 -12.79 -9.96 -10.33
CA GLN A 8 -14.05 -9.26 -10.59
C GLN A 8 -14.06 -7.82 -10.05
N ILE A 9 -13.29 -7.53 -8.98
CA ILE A 9 -13.10 -6.16 -8.49
C ILE A 9 -12.43 -5.28 -9.57
N ARG A 10 -11.48 -5.85 -10.30
CA ARG A 10 -10.78 -5.15 -11.39
C ARG A 10 -11.70 -4.92 -12.59
N GLU A 11 -12.59 -5.86 -12.89
CA GLU A 11 -13.59 -5.70 -13.97
C GLU A 11 -14.51 -4.51 -13.69
N VAL A 12 -15.07 -4.42 -12.48
CA VAL A 12 -15.93 -3.30 -12.06
C VAL A 12 -15.16 -1.98 -12.04
N ALA A 13 -13.97 -1.96 -11.44
CA ALA A 13 -13.14 -0.75 -11.38
C ALA A 13 -12.80 -0.21 -12.78
N ASN A 14 -12.44 -1.10 -13.72
CA ASN A 14 -12.11 -0.71 -15.10
C ASN A 14 -13.34 -0.18 -15.86
N ALA A 15 -14.52 -0.76 -15.64
CA ALA A 15 -15.74 -0.33 -16.30
C ALA A 15 -16.18 1.09 -15.90
N GLY A 16 -15.85 1.53 -14.68
CA GLY A 16 -16.17 2.87 -14.17
C GLY A 16 -14.99 3.86 -14.14
N MET A 17 -13.78 3.44 -14.50
CA MET A 17 -12.58 4.27 -14.37
C MET A 17 -12.62 5.45 -15.37
N GLY A 18 -12.49 6.67 -14.85
CA GLY A 18 -12.47 7.88 -15.67
C GLY A 18 -13.86 8.42 -16.01
N GLU A 19 -14.94 7.74 -15.60
CA GLU A 19 -16.29 8.28 -15.75
C GLU A 19 -16.62 9.27 -14.63
N PRO A 20 -16.93 10.55 -14.96
CA PRO A 20 -17.06 11.61 -13.97
C PRO A 20 -18.28 11.45 -13.06
N ASP A 21 -19.29 10.72 -13.49
CA ASP A 21 -20.55 10.52 -12.77
C ASP A 21 -20.56 9.25 -11.90
N ILE A 22 -19.43 8.56 -11.78
CA ILE A 22 -19.29 7.33 -10.97
C ILE A 22 -18.42 7.60 -9.75
N LEU A 23 -18.97 7.35 -8.56
CA LEU A 23 -18.20 7.40 -7.31
C LEU A 23 -17.44 6.08 -7.08
N PRO A 24 -16.11 6.11 -6.90
CA PRO A 24 -15.30 4.91 -6.74
C PRO A 24 -15.32 4.36 -5.31
N PHE A 25 -15.91 3.19 -5.11
CA PHE A 25 -15.95 2.46 -3.81
C PHE A 25 -15.28 1.08 -3.85
N TRP A 26 -14.34 0.86 -4.78
CA TRP A 26 -13.73 -0.44 -5.05
C TRP A 26 -12.28 -0.60 -4.55
N PHE A 27 -11.64 0.49 -4.09
CA PHE A 27 -10.31 0.43 -3.49
C PHE A 27 -10.40 0.31 -1.97
N GLY A 28 -9.60 -0.59 -1.40
CA GLY A 28 -9.61 -0.94 0.02
C GLY A 28 -8.51 -0.25 0.84
N GLU A 29 -7.96 0.87 0.37
CA GLU A 29 -6.99 1.66 1.13
C GLU A 29 -7.69 2.79 1.91
N PRO A 30 -7.12 3.24 3.04
CA PRO A 30 -7.60 4.42 3.75
C PRO A 30 -7.53 5.69 2.87
N ASP A 31 -8.41 6.65 3.14
CA ASP A 31 -8.45 7.97 2.52
C ASP A 31 -7.55 9.01 3.23
N GLU A 32 -7.00 8.64 4.39
CA GLU A 32 -6.09 9.48 5.16
C GLU A 32 -4.63 9.28 4.80
N VAL A 33 -3.86 10.37 4.86
CA VAL A 33 -2.40 10.30 4.75
C VAL A 33 -1.80 9.62 5.97
N THR A 34 -0.68 8.90 5.78
CA THR A 34 0.07 8.33 6.91
C THR A 34 0.44 9.44 7.91
N PRO A 35 0.21 9.25 9.23
CA PRO A 35 0.52 10.24 10.26
C PRO A 35 1.96 10.79 10.18
N GLU A 36 2.11 12.08 10.48
CA GLU A 36 3.37 12.81 10.27
C GLU A 36 4.56 12.20 11.02
N TYR A 37 4.37 11.79 12.26
CA TYR A 37 5.45 11.22 13.08
C TYR A 37 6.02 9.93 12.47
N ILE A 38 5.22 9.15 11.74
CA ILE A 38 5.67 7.95 11.03
C ILE A 38 6.52 8.34 9.82
N ARG A 39 6.05 9.33 9.04
CA ARG A 39 6.80 9.86 7.89
C ARG A 39 8.14 10.45 8.32
N ASN A 40 8.17 11.17 9.45
CA ASN A 40 9.39 11.74 10.02
C ASN A 40 10.38 10.65 10.46
N ALA A 41 9.90 9.56 11.06
CA ALA A 41 10.75 8.42 11.41
C ALA A 41 11.38 7.76 10.16
N ALA A 42 10.59 7.60 9.08
CA ALA A 42 11.09 7.07 7.81
C ALA A 42 12.16 7.99 7.17
N VAL A 43 11.94 9.31 7.18
CA VAL A 43 12.92 10.29 6.69
C VAL A 43 14.22 10.22 7.49
N ALA A 44 14.13 10.11 8.82
CA ALA A 44 15.31 9.99 9.67
C ALA A 44 16.10 8.70 9.40
N SER A 45 15.40 7.56 9.23
CA SER A 45 16.00 6.26 8.89
C SER A 45 16.77 6.31 7.56
N ILE A 46 16.18 6.92 6.54
CA ILE A 46 16.84 7.14 5.24
C ILE A 46 18.07 8.03 5.39
N ALA A 47 17.97 9.13 6.14
CA ALA A 47 19.09 10.05 6.39
C ALA A 47 20.24 9.41 7.17
N ALA A 48 19.94 8.44 8.04
CA ALA A 48 20.91 7.64 8.78
C ALA A 48 21.58 6.54 7.94
N GLY A 49 21.13 6.32 6.70
CA GLY A 49 21.69 5.31 5.79
C GLY A 49 21.26 3.88 6.10
N GLU A 50 20.09 3.69 6.74
CA GLU A 50 19.53 2.38 7.08
C GLU A 50 18.92 1.68 5.85
N THR A 51 19.72 1.47 4.80
CA THR A 51 19.28 1.01 3.47
C THR A 51 19.76 -0.39 3.11
N PHE A 52 20.17 -1.18 4.10
CA PHE A 52 20.76 -2.52 3.91
C PHE A 52 19.86 -3.62 4.47
N TYR A 53 20.27 -4.87 4.27
CA TYR A 53 19.50 -6.04 4.68
C TYR A 53 19.17 -6.04 6.18
N THR A 54 17.94 -6.44 6.47
CA THR A 54 17.47 -6.79 7.81
C THR A 54 17.43 -8.32 7.97
N PRO A 55 17.37 -8.84 9.21
CA PRO A 55 17.09 -10.26 9.43
C PRO A 55 15.77 -10.69 8.77
N ASN A 56 15.64 -11.98 8.42
CA ASN A 56 14.45 -12.51 7.74
C ASN A 56 13.14 -12.29 8.52
N LEU A 57 13.21 -12.24 9.85
CA LEU A 57 12.06 -12.02 10.72
C LEU A 57 11.86 -10.51 11.03
N GLY A 58 12.50 -9.60 10.27
CA GLY A 58 12.45 -8.16 10.49
C GLY A 58 13.41 -7.65 11.56
N LEU A 59 13.36 -6.36 11.87
CA LEU A 59 14.15 -5.75 12.96
C LEU A 59 13.62 -6.21 14.33
N PRO A 60 14.48 -6.53 15.32
CA PRO A 60 14.03 -6.89 16.67
C PRO A 60 13.08 -5.87 17.31
N GLU A 61 13.28 -4.58 17.04
CA GLU A 61 12.52 -3.46 17.60
C GLU A 61 11.10 -3.36 17.01
N LEU A 62 10.81 -4.06 15.92
CA LEU A 62 9.50 -4.07 15.23
C LEU A 62 8.68 -5.34 15.48
N ARG A 63 9.12 -6.22 16.39
CA ARG A 63 8.45 -7.49 16.71
C ARG A 63 7.69 -7.43 18.02
#